data_AF-A0A8T2ZA08-F1
#
_entry.id   AF-A0A8T2ZA08-F1
#
_cell.length_a   1.000
_cell.length_b   1.000
_cell.length_c   1.000
_cell.angle_alpha   90.00
_cell.angle_beta   90.00
_cell.angle_gamma   90.00
#
_symmetry.space_group_name_H-M   'P 1'
#
loop_
_entity.id
_entity.type
_entity.pdbx_description
1 polymer ?
#
loop_
_entity_poly.entity_id
_entity_poly.type
_entity_poly.pdbx_seq_one_letter_code
_entity_poly.pdbx_strand_id
1 'polypeptide(L)'
;MVASSSPIPPPSPAVSQTKQSGRVFYPIGYGADPTGVQDSRDAILNALNDAFQVQNGLQLLPGVNDLGGVVIDLQGGNYKISMPLRFPASGGGNVV
;
A
#
# COMPACT_ATOMS: atom_id res chain seq x y z
N MET A 1 -43.56 -20.64 -11.97
CA MET A 1 -42.30 -20.02 -12.45
C MET A 1 -41.38 -19.88 -11.24
N VAL A 2 -40.38 -20.74 -11.08
CA VAL A 2 -39.39 -20.63 -9.99
C VAL A 2 -38.05 -20.34 -10.65
N ALA A 3 -37.53 -19.12 -10.45
CA ALA A 3 -36.23 -18.73 -10.95
C ALA A 3 -35.17 -19.39 -10.06
N SER A 4 -34.35 -20.25 -10.65
CA SER A 4 -33.22 -20.92 -10.00
C SER A 4 -32.16 -19.87 -9.68
N SER A 5 -31.93 -19.59 -8.40
CA SER A 5 -30.84 -18.71 -7.96
C SER A 5 -29.49 -19.39 -8.20
N SER A 6 -28.70 -18.86 -9.13
CA SER A 6 -27.33 -19.32 -9.37
C SER A 6 -26.46 -19.07 -8.12
N PRO A 7 -25.65 -20.05 -7.68
CA PRO A 7 -24.76 -19.87 -6.53
C PRO A 7 -23.65 -18.86 -6.87
N ILE A 8 -23.43 -17.90 -5.96
CA ILE A 8 -22.32 -16.95 -6.02
C ILE A 8 -21.02 -17.76 -5.89
N PRO A 9 -20.03 -17.61 -6.79
CA PRO A 9 -18.75 -18.30 -6.65
C PRO A 9 -18.08 -17.88 -5.34
N PRO A 10 -17.40 -18.81 -4.63
CA PRO A 10 -16.65 -18.49 -3.43
C PRO A 10 -15.60 -17.41 -3.73
N PRO A 11 -15.27 -16.52 -2.76
CA PRO A 11 -14.20 -15.56 -2.95
C PRO A 11 -12.94 -16.32 -3.36
N SER A 12 -12.36 -15.94 -4.51
CA SER A 12 -11.17 -16.59 -5.04
C SER A 12 -10.06 -16.60 -3.98
N PRO A 13 -9.26 -17.68 -3.89
CA PRO A 13 -8.16 -17.76 -2.94
C PRO A 13 -7.27 -16.54 -3.14
N ALA A 14 -6.91 -15.88 -2.04
CA ALA A 14 -6.12 -14.65 -2.01
C ALA A 14 -4.98 -14.76 -3.01
N VAL A 15 -5.10 -14.01 -4.11
CA VAL A 15 -4.03 -13.82 -5.07
C VAL A 15 -2.82 -13.45 -4.22
N SER A 16 -1.68 -14.12 -4.36
CA SER A 16 -0.46 -13.70 -3.67
C SER A 16 -0.13 -12.30 -4.17
N GLN A 17 -0.62 -11.30 -3.45
CA GLN A 17 -0.58 -9.92 -3.87
C GLN A 17 0.86 -9.46 -3.69
N THR A 18 1.54 -9.25 -4.82
CA THR A 18 2.89 -8.72 -4.85
C THR A 18 2.92 -7.45 -4.00
N LYS A 19 3.76 -7.42 -2.97
CA LYS A 19 3.92 -6.25 -2.08
C LYS A 19 4.57 -5.08 -2.79
N GLN A 20 5.51 -5.37 -3.68
CA GLN A 20 6.29 -4.36 -4.38
C GLN A 20 6.77 -4.81 -5.75
N SER A 21 6.89 -3.86 -6.67
CA SER A 21 7.58 -3.99 -7.95
C SER A 21 8.54 -2.80 -8.11
N GLY A 22 9.83 -3.05 -8.00
CA GLY A 22 10.85 -1.99 -7.97
C GLY A 22 10.64 -1.05 -6.77
N ARG A 23 10.32 0.21 -7.04
CA ARG A 23 10.02 1.25 -6.01
C ARG A 23 8.52 1.53 -5.84
N VAL A 24 7.69 0.66 -6.43
CA VAL A 24 6.24 0.76 -6.33
C VAL A 24 5.77 -0.24 -5.28
N PHE A 25 5.07 0.25 -4.26
CA PHE A 25 4.52 -0.53 -3.16
C PHE A 25 3.00 -0.58 -3.26
N TYR A 26 2.43 -1.76 -3.06
CA TYR A 26 1.00 -2.02 -3.24
C TYR A 26 0.36 -2.36 -1.90
N PRO A 27 -0.41 -1.45 -1.27
CA PRO A 27 -1.01 -1.68 0.06
C PRO A 27 -1.89 -2.93 0.13
N ILE A 28 -2.48 -3.33 -0.99
CA ILE A 28 -3.21 -4.58 -1.12
C ILE A 28 -2.34 -5.80 -0.71
N GLY A 29 -1.06 -5.85 -1.10
CA GLY A 29 -0.11 -6.88 -0.68
C GLY A 29 0.24 -6.85 0.82
N TYR A 30 -0.14 -5.78 1.51
CA TYR A 30 -0.02 -5.60 2.96
C TYR A 30 -1.33 -5.89 3.70
N GLY A 31 -2.38 -6.32 3.00
CA GLY A 31 -3.70 -6.62 3.56
C GLY A 31 -4.70 -5.47 3.49
N ALA A 32 -4.46 -4.45 2.66
CA ALA A 32 -5.44 -3.38 2.46
C ALA A 32 -6.67 -3.92 1.74
N ASP A 33 -7.85 -3.46 2.16
CA ASP A 33 -9.14 -3.86 1.60
C ASP A 33 -9.63 -2.83 0.57
N PRO A 34 -9.56 -3.14 -0.74
CA PRO A 34 -10.04 -2.24 -1.81
C PRO A 34 -11.57 -2.14 -1.89
N THR A 35 -12.31 -2.91 -1.09
CA THR A 35 -13.78 -2.83 -1.06
C THR A 35 -14.29 -1.75 -0.11
N GLY A 36 -13.46 -1.29 0.82
CA GLY A 36 -13.79 -0.23 1.79
C GLY A 36 -14.63 -0.71 2.98
N VAL A 37 -14.81 -2.01 3.14
CA VAL A 37 -15.56 -2.61 4.26
C VAL A 37 -14.69 -2.61 5.51
N GLN A 38 -13.46 -3.11 5.38
CA GLN A 38 -12.48 -3.20 6.45
C GLN A 38 -11.53 -2.01 6.46
N ASP A 39 -11.01 -1.71 7.65
CA ASP A 39 -10.03 -0.65 7.80
C ASP A 39 -8.71 -1.04 7.14
N SER A 40 -8.24 -0.20 6.22
CA SER A 40 -7.01 -0.42 5.44
C SER A 40 -5.82 0.35 5.98
N ARG A 41 -6.01 1.09 7.08
CA ARG A 41 -5.02 1.99 7.67
C ARG A 41 -3.69 1.29 7.94
N ASP A 42 -3.71 0.19 8.68
CA ASP A 42 -2.48 -0.48 9.12
C ASP A 42 -1.73 -1.10 7.94
N ALA A 43 -2.45 -1.64 6.96
CA ALA A 43 -1.85 -2.15 5.73
C ALA A 43 -1.17 -1.04 4.92
N ILE A 44 -1.82 0.12 4.78
CA ILE A 44 -1.22 1.28 4.10
C ILE A 44 0.00 1.78 4.88
N LEU A 45 -0.06 1.87 6.22
CA LEU A 45 1.08 2.26 7.05
C LEU A 45 2.25 1.27 6.95
N ASN A 46 1.98 -0.03 6.86
CA ASN A 46 3.01 -1.03 6.66
C ASN A 46 3.70 -0.89 5.30
N ALA A 47 2.92 -0.66 4.23
CA ALA A 47 3.48 -0.36 2.92
C ALA A 47 4.34 0.91 2.94
N LEU A 48 3.90 1.93 3.68
CA LEU A 48 4.62 3.17 3.87
C LEU A 48 5.94 2.95 4.62
N ASN A 49 5.92 2.20 5.72
CA ASN A 49 7.11 1.91 6.50
C ASN A 49 8.18 1.18 5.67
N ASP A 50 7.77 0.19 4.87
CA ASP A 50 8.69 -0.51 3.96
C ASP A 50 9.23 0.43 2.88
N ALA A 51 8.39 1.30 2.32
CA ALA A 51 8.80 2.25 1.31
C ALA A 51 9.86 3.24 1.84
N PHE A 52 9.75 3.67 3.10
CA PHE A 52 10.72 4.55 3.75
C PHE A 52 12.08 3.88 4.04
N GLN A 53 12.15 2.55 4.01
CA GLN A 53 13.41 1.82 4.15
C GLN A 53 14.17 1.69 2.82
N VAL A 54 13.52 2.00 1.69
CA VAL A 54 14.20 1.96 0.39
C VAL A 54 15.15 3.14 0.29
N GLN A 55 16.45 2.85 0.30
CA GLN A 55 17.51 3.83 0.12
C GLN A 55 18.56 3.29 -0.86
N ASN A 56 19.24 4.20 -1.54
CA ASN A 56 20.21 3.86 -2.59
C ASN A 56 21.65 3.89 -2.08
N GLY A 57 21.85 4.37 -0.84
CA GLY A 57 23.16 4.67 -0.28
C GLY A 57 23.88 5.87 -0.91
N LEU A 58 23.24 6.53 -1.89
CA LEU A 58 23.76 7.71 -2.57
C LEU A 58 23.42 8.97 -1.77
N GLN A 59 24.23 10.02 -1.96
CA GLN A 59 24.02 11.33 -1.37
C GLN A 59 23.99 12.37 -2.49
N LEU A 60 23.05 13.32 -2.39
CA LEU A 60 23.00 14.48 -3.28
C LEU A 60 24.11 15.47 -2.94
N LEU A 61 24.40 15.62 -1.64
CA LEU A 61 25.47 16.42 -1.04
C LEU A 61 25.92 15.75 0.27
N PRO A 62 27.10 16.08 0.83
CA PRO A 62 27.52 15.55 2.12
C PRO A 62 26.45 15.77 3.21
N GLY A 63 25.93 14.67 3.77
CA GLY A 63 24.87 14.68 4.78
C GLY A 63 23.44 14.76 4.24
N VAL A 64 23.26 14.82 2.92
CA VAL A 64 21.95 14.82 2.25
C VAL A 64 21.77 13.54 1.44
N ASN A 65 21.07 12.56 2.01
CA ASN A 65 20.80 11.28 1.35
C ASN A 65 19.89 11.46 0.13
N ASP A 66 20.24 10.77 -0.96
CA ASP A 66 19.34 10.57 -2.07
C ASP A 66 18.37 9.43 -1.74
N LEU A 67 17.11 9.81 -1.50
CA LEU A 67 16.03 8.87 -1.21
C LEU A 67 15.46 8.24 -2.49
N GLY A 68 15.75 8.81 -3.66
CA GLY A 68 15.39 8.28 -4.99
C GLY A 68 13.91 8.07 -5.26
N GLY A 69 13.02 8.57 -4.40
CA GLY A 69 11.56 8.49 -4.53
C GLY A 69 10.96 7.08 -4.41
N VAL A 70 9.70 7.01 -4.03
CA VAL A 70 8.89 5.78 -3.96
C VAL A 70 7.45 6.09 -4.36
N VAL A 71 6.73 5.08 -4.83
CA VAL A 71 5.32 5.20 -5.20
C VAL A 71 4.51 4.22 -4.35
N ILE A 72 3.49 4.73 -3.66
CA ILE A 72 2.44 3.88 -3.08
C ILE A 72 1.30 3.85 -4.09
N ASP A 73 1.12 2.71 -4.76
CA ASP A 73 0.09 2.52 -5.77
C ASP A 73 -1.11 1.76 -5.17
N LEU A 74 -2.24 2.44 -5.11
CA LEU A 74 -3.50 1.90 -4.59
C LEU A 74 -4.26 1.03 -5.60
N GLN A 75 -3.84 0.97 -6.87
CA GLN A 75 -4.44 0.13 -7.92
C GLN A 75 -5.96 0.32 -8.16
N GLY A 76 -6.56 1.39 -7.59
CA GLY A 76 -8.00 1.67 -7.63
C GLY A 76 -8.81 0.91 -6.58
N GLY A 77 -10.01 1.40 -6.28
CA GLY A 77 -10.91 0.86 -5.25
C GLY A 77 -11.27 1.89 -4.18
N ASN A 78 -11.96 1.42 -3.14
CA ASN A 78 -12.32 2.22 -1.97
C ASN A 78 -11.54 1.71 -0.77
N TYR A 79 -10.77 2.59 -0.12
CA TYR A 79 -9.98 2.23 1.05
C TYR A 79 -10.48 2.99 2.26
N LYS A 80 -10.99 2.26 3.25
CA LYS A 80 -11.42 2.89 4.50
C LYS A 80 -10.20 3.22 5.35
N ILE A 81 -10.13 4.47 5.78
CA ILE A 81 -9.10 4.99 6.69
C ILE A 81 -9.80 5.52 7.93
N SER A 82 -9.79 4.75 9.01
CA SER A 82 -10.48 5.08 10.27
C SER A 82 -9.81 6.20 11.08
N MET A 83 -8.53 6.49 10.82
CA MET A 83 -7.73 7.50 11.53
C MET A 83 -6.56 7.98 10.68
N PRO A 84 -5.91 9.12 11.01
CA PRO A 84 -4.88 9.75 10.16
C PRO A 84 -3.65 8.87 9.90
N LEU A 85 -3.25 8.73 8.64
CA LEU A 85 -1.98 8.10 8.27
C LEU A 85 -0.82 8.99 8.73
N ARG A 86 -0.03 8.51 9.70
CA ARG A 86 1.13 9.25 10.22
C ARG A 86 2.39 8.69 9.58
N PHE A 87 3.11 9.57 8.89
CA PHE A 87 4.37 9.24 8.26
C PHE A 87 5.46 9.00 9.32
N PRO A 88 6.47 8.16 9.04
CA PRO A 88 7.57 7.92 9.96
C PRO A 88 8.29 9.20 10.38
N ALA A 89 8.56 9.35 11.68
CA ALA A 89 9.26 10.51 12.23
C ALA A 89 10.72 10.61 11.74
N SER A 90 11.28 9.51 11.22
CA SER A 90 12.58 9.48 10.56
C SER A 90 12.66 10.36 9.31
N GLY A 91 11.51 10.82 8.79
CA GLY A 91 11.43 11.65 7.59
C GLY A 91 11.63 10.86 6.30
N GLY A 92 11.24 11.47 5.19
CA GLY A 92 11.34 10.89 3.83
C GLY A 92 11.50 11.97 2.75
N GLY A 93 11.85 13.19 3.16
CA GLY A 93 11.84 14.36 2.29
C GLY A 93 10.43 14.86 1.98
N ASN A 94 10.21 15.28 0.73
CA ASN A 94 8.93 15.81 0.27
C ASN A 94 7.90 14.69 0.03
N VAL A 95 6.66 14.98 0.39
CA VAL A 95 5.47 14.17 0.07
C VAL A 95 4.62 15.00 -0.89
N VAL A 96 4.27 14.43 -2.06
CA VAL A 96 3.48 15.09 -3.11
C VAL A 96 2.32 14.23 -3.56
#